data_AF-A0AAW1D1N3-F1
#
_entry.id   AF-A0AAW1D1N3-F1
#
_cell.length_a   1.000
_cell.length_b   1.000
_cell.length_c   1.000
_cell.angle_alpha   90.00
_cell.angle_beta   90.00
_cell.angle_gamma   90.00
#
_symmetry.space_group_name_H-M   'P 1'
#
loop_
_entity.id
_entity.type
_entity.pdbx_description
1 polymer ?
#
loop_
_entity_poly.entity_id
_entity_poly.type
_entity_poly.pdbx_seq_one_letter_code
_entity_poly.pdbx_strand_id
1 'polypeptide(L)'
;MAVLGNTSVGPKIKEMWEQEKEHRAKFEELIQKYRVRPTVLLPLWNIAGFALGAGTALLGEKGAMACTVAVESVIVDHYNDQLRKLIESSNTDQELLEAIKKFRDDEQEHHDTGIKYGAMEAPFYEMLTGVIKFGCKTAIEISKVV
;
A
#
# COMPACT_ATOMS: atom_id res chain seq x y z
N MET A 1 10.02 -14.83 2.53
CA MET A 1 10.02 -13.92 3.69
C MET A 1 11.25 -14.22 4.54
N ALA A 2 12.29 -13.38 4.49
CA ALA A 2 13.58 -13.67 5.14
C ALA A 2 13.63 -13.32 6.63
N VAL A 3 12.90 -12.28 7.06
CA VAL A 3 12.97 -11.77 8.46
C VAL A 3 11.82 -12.29 9.32
N LEU A 4 10.58 -12.21 8.81
CA LEU A 4 9.38 -12.55 9.59
C LEU A 4 8.75 -13.90 9.19
N GLY A 5 9.41 -14.69 8.33
CA GLY A 5 8.80 -15.88 7.73
C GLY A 5 8.38 -16.97 8.74
N ASN A 6 9.10 -17.09 9.86
CA ASN A 6 8.84 -18.10 10.91
C ASN A 6 8.10 -17.53 12.13
N THR A 7 7.58 -16.31 12.03
CA THR A 7 6.89 -15.63 13.13
C THR A 7 5.39 -15.93 13.13
N SER A 8 4.70 -15.52 14.20
CA SER A 8 3.24 -15.68 14.33
C SER A 8 2.46 -14.93 13.25
N VAL A 9 3.05 -13.85 12.71
CA VAL A 9 2.47 -13.00 11.66
C VAL A 9 2.83 -13.44 10.24
N GLY A 10 3.81 -14.33 10.08
CA GLY A 10 4.33 -14.76 8.77
C GLY A 10 3.23 -15.25 7.81
N PRO A 11 2.30 -16.14 8.22
CA PRO A 11 1.22 -16.58 7.36
C PRO A 11 0.32 -15.45 6.85
N LYS A 12 -0.05 -14.49 7.71
CA LYS A 12 -0.91 -13.36 7.31
C LYS A 12 -0.17 -12.38 6.40
N ILE A 13 1.12 -12.10 6.66
CA ILE A 13 1.95 -11.31 5.74
C ILE A 13 2.02 -11.97 4.36
N LYS A 14 2.08 -13.31 4.30
CA LYS A 14 2.09 -14.03 3.03
C LYS A 14 0.75 -13.91 2.29
N GLU A 15 -0.36 -13.97 3.00
CA GLU A 15 -1.70 -13.77 2.44
C GLU A 15 -1.83 -12.38 1.82
N MET A 16 -1.49 -11.34 2.57
CA MET A 16 -1.47 -9.94 2.10
C MET A 16 -0.57 -9.79 0.88
N TRP A 17 0.60 -10.43 0.89
CA TRP A 17 1.52 -10.43 -0.26
C TRP A 17 0.94 -11.08 -1.52
N GLU A 18 0.11 -12.12 -1.41
CA GLU A 18 -0.58 -12.66 -2.58
C GLU A 18 -1.68 -11.70 -3.08
N GLN A 19 -2.40 -11.02 -2.19
CA GLN A 19 -3.36 -9.96 -2.57
C GLN A 19 -2.66 -8.82 -3.33
N GLU A 20 -1.52 -8.34 -2.84
CA GLU A 20 -0.73 -7.30 -3.52
C GLU A 20 -0.26 -7.69 -4.93
N LYS A 21 0.03 -8.97 -5.16
CA LYS A 21 0.36 -9.45 -6.51
C LYS A 21 -0.84 -9.38 -7.44
N GLU A 22 -2.04 -9.70 -6.94
CA GLU A 22 -3.28 -9.55 -7.72
C GLU A 22 -3.53 -8.08 -8.04
N HIS A 23 -3.35 -7.17 -7.07
CA HIS A 23 -3.47 -5.72 -7.26
C HIS A 23 -2.53 -5.26 -8.37
N ARG A 24 -1.24 -5.61 -8.25
CA ARG A 24 -0.22 -5.27 -9.24
C ARG A 24 -0.56 -5.81 -10.63
N ALA A 25 -0.94 -7.08 -10.73
CA ALA A 25 -1.28 -7.70 -12.01
C ALA A 25 -2.45 -6.98 -12.69
N LYS A 26 -3.49 -6.61 -11.92
CA LYS A 26 -4.61 -5.84 -12.45
C LYS A 26 -4.21 -4.44 -12.88
N PHE A 27 -3.37 -3.74 -12.12
CA PHE A 27 -2.88 -2.42 -12.55
C PHE A 27 -1.99 -2.50 -13.78
N GLU A 28 -1.15 -3.52 -13.94
CA GLU A 28 -0.36 -3.73 -15.16
C GLU A 28 -1.26 -3.93 -16.38
N GLU A 29 -2.37 -4.66 -16.24
CA GLU A 29 -3.40 -4.81 -17.27
C GLU A 29 -4.05 -3.45 -17.60
N LEU A 30 -4.51 -2.71 -16.57
CA LEU A 30 -5.21 -1.43 -16.75
C LEU A 30 -4.30 -0.36 -17.36
N ILE A 31 -3.04 -0.27 -16.95
CA ILE A 31 -2.03 0.63 -17.52
C ILE A 31 -1.91 0.39 -19.04
N GLN A 32 -1.83 -0.86 -19.47
CA GLN A 32 -1.77 -1.22 -20.89
C GLN A 32 -3.08 -0.88 -21.61
N LYS A 33 -4.23 -1.24 -21.03
CA LYS A 33 -5.57 -1.01 -21.59
C LYS A 33 -5.83 0.47 -21.84
N TYR A 34 -5.56 1.32 -20.85
CA TYR A 34 -5.77 2.78 -20.95
C TYR A 34 -4.59 3.51 -21.59
N ARG A 35 -3.52 2.80 -21.97
CA ARG A 35 -2.28 3.37 -22.53
C ARG A 35 -1.69 4.49 -21.67
N VAL A 36 -1.78 4.31 -20.35
CA VAL A 36 -1.20 5.23 -19.38
C VAL A 36 0.30 4.98 -19.33
N ARG A 37 1.08 6.05 -19.28
CA ARG A 37 2.52 5.95 -19.06
C ARG A 37 2.78 5.86 -17.54
N PRO A 38 3.43 4.79 -17.03
CA PRO A 38 3.85 4.72 -15.64
C PRO A 38 4.88 5.80 -15.32
N THR A 39 5.00 6.14 -14.03
CA THR A 39 6.03 7.08 -13.58
C THR A 39 7.44 6.60 -13.90
N VAL A 40 8.31 7.51 -14.33
CA VAL A 40 9.73 7.19 -14.58
C VAL A 40 10.50 6.86 -13.30
N LEU A 41 9.95 7.22 -12.14
CA LEU A 41 10.55 6.99 -10.83
C LEU A 41 10.26 5.59 -10.26
N LEU A 42 9.55 4.73 -11.00
CA LEU A 42 9.21 3.38 -10.54
C LEU A 42 10.42 2.58 -10.01
N PRO A 43 11.62 2.60 -10.65
CA PRO A 43 12.79 1.90 -10.10
C PRO A 43 13.23 2.44 -8.75
N LEU A 44 13.14 3.77 -8.55
CA LEU A 44 13.49 4.42 -7.28
C LEU A 44 12.51 4.00 -6.17
N TRP A 45 11.21 4.02 -6.48
CA TRP A 45 10.16 3.64 -5.51
C TRP A 45 10.21 2.16 -5.15
N ASN A 46 10.58 1.28 -6.07
CA ASN A 46 10.80 -0.14 -5.76
C ASN A 46 11.92 -0.33 -4.72
N ILE A 47 13.03 0.39 -4.88
CA ILE A 47 14.14 0.33 -3.92
C ILE A 47 13.71 0.91 -2.57
N ALA A 48 13.03 2.07 -2.58
CA ALA A 48 12.57 2.73 -1.37
C ALA A 48 11.56 1.87 -0.59
N GLY A 49 10.58 1.28 -1.28
CA GLY A 49 9.59 0.39 -0.67
C GLY A 49 10.22 -0.87 -0.07
N PHE A 50 11.15 -1.50 -0.78
CA PHE A 50 11.90 -2.64 -0.25
C PHE A 50 12.72 -2.27 0.99
N ALA A 51 13.47 -1.16 0.94
CA ALA A 51 14.28 -0.69 2.06
C ALA A 51 13.42 -0.35 3.27
N LEU A 52 12.26 0.29 3.06
CA LEU A 52 11.31 0.59 4.12
C LEU A 52 10.78 -0.70 4.76
N GLY A 53 10.26 -1.64 3.97
CA GLY A 53 9.72 -2.90 4.49
C GLY A 53 10.78 -3.78 5.18
N ALA A 54 11.99 -3.85 4.61
CA ALA A 54 13.10 -4.57 5.24
C ALA A 54 13.54 -3.91 6.55
N GLY A 55 13.68 -2.58 6.56
CA GLY A 55 14.07 -1.81 7.74
C GLY A 55 13.08 -1.95 8.89
N THR A 56 11.78 -1.88 8.60
CA THR A 56 10.73 -2.03 9.62
C THR A 56 10.57 -3.47 10.08
N ALA A 57 10.79 -4.46 9.21
CA ALA A 57 10.85 -5.86 9.62
C ALA A 57 12.01 -6.17 10.58
N LEU A 58 13.15 -5.49 10.43
CA LEU A 58 14.28 -5.60 11.37
C LEU A 58 13.96 -5.03 12.76
N LEU A 59 12.96 -4.15 12.87
CA LEU A 59 12.43 -3.67 14.15
C LEU A 59 11.46 -4.67 14.82
N GLY A 60 11.23 -5.83 14.18
CA GLY A 60 10.38 -6.91 14.67
C GLY A 60 8.96 -6.89 14.10
N GLU A 61 8.13 -7.84 14.55
CA GLU A 61 6.76 -8.05 14.07
C GLU A 61 5.91 -6.77 14.14
N LYS A 62 5.94 -6.09 15.29
CA LYS A 62 5.21 -4.84 15.52
C LYS A 62 5.70 -3.69 14.63
N GLY A 63 7.01 -3.62 14.37
CA GLY A 63 7.59 -2.61 13.48
C GLY A 63 7.12 -2.78 12.04
N ALA A 64 7.10 -4.01 11.54
CA ALA A 64 6.52 -4.32 10.24
C ALA A 64 5.02 -4.00 10.17
N MET A 65 4.26 -4.36 11.21
CA MET A 65 2.83 -4.05 11.25
C MET A 65 2.56 -2.54 11.32
N ALA A 66 3.39 -1.78 12.04
CA ALA A 66 3.33 -0.31 12.04
C ALA A 66 3.60 0.26 10.65
N CYS A 67 4.55 -0.31 9.91
CA CYS A 67 4.79 0.05 8.52
C CYS A 67 3.57 -0.20 7.65
N THR A 68 2.99 -1.39 7.72
CA THR A 68 1.77 -1.77 7.00
C THR A 68 0.64 -0.79 7.30
N VAL A 69 0.32 -0.57 8.57
CA VAL A 69 -0.73 0.38 8.98
C VAL A 69 -0.49 1.78 8.43
N ALA A 70 0.76 2.26 8.49
CA ALA A 70 1.11 3.59 8.02
C ALA A 70 0.96 3.72 6.50
N VAL A 71 1.41 2.73 5.73
CA VAL A 71 1.29 2.68 4.26
C VAL A 71 -0.18 2.57 3.87
N GLU A 72 -0.89 1.58 4.40
CA GLU A 72 -2.28 1.30 3.99
C GLU A 72 -3.24 2.43 4.34
N SER A 73 -3.00 3.14 5.45
CA SER A 73 -3.74 4.38 5.72
C SER A 73 -3.68 5.37 4.54
N VAL A 74 -2.51 5.53 3.93
CA VAL A 74 -2.31 6.46 2.80
C VAL A 74 -2.90 5.89 1.52
N ILE A 75 -2.76 4.59 1.28
CA ILE A 75 -3.30 3.94 0.08
C ILE A 75 -4.84 3.94 0.10
N VAL A 76 -5.47 3.63 1.24
CA VAL A 76 -6.93 3.72 1.42
C VAL A 76 -7.42 5.14 1.14
N ASP A 77 -6.79 6.16 1.73
CA ASP A 77 -7.11 7.57 1.45
C ASP A 77 -6.98 7.87 -0.04
N HIS A 78 -5.90 7.40 -0.67
CA HIS A 78 -5.64 7.62 -2.09
C HIS A 78 -6.71 6.98 -2.98
N TYR A 79 -7.10 5.73 -2.71
CA TYR A 79 -8.16 5.07 -3.46
C TYR A 79 -9.52 5.71 -3.23
N ASN A 80 -9.83 6.16 -2.02
CA ASN A 80 -11.06 6.91 -1.76
C ASN A 80 -11.11 8.21 -2.60
N ASP A 81 -9.99 8.92 -2.75
CA ASP A 81 -9.91 10.09 -3.64
C ASP A 81 -10.09 9.73 -5.12
N GLN A 82 -9.54 8.60 -5.57
CA GLN A 82 -9.74 8.12 -6.94
C GLN A 82 -11.21 7.75 -7.20
N LEU A 83 -11.85 7.04 -6.25
CA LEU A 83 -13.27 6.68 -6.34
C LEU A 83 -14.17 7.91 -6.43
N ARG A 84 -13.93 8.93 -5.60
CA ARG A 84 -14.66 10.22 -5.69
C ARG A 84 -14.57 10.82 -7.08
N LYS A 85 -13.35 10.92 -7.63
CA LYS A 85 -13.13 11.47 -8.99
C LYS A 85 -13.82 10.66 -10.08
N LEU A 86 -13.85 9.34 -9.96
CA LEU A 86 -14.53 8.46 -10.94
C LEU A 86 -16.05 8.62 -10.90
N ILE A 87 -16.63 8.73 -9.69
CA ILE A 87 -18.07 8.93 -9.50
C ILE A 87 -18.51 10.31 -10.00
N GLU A 88 -17.68 11.34 -9.79
CA GLU A 88 -17.96 12.70 -10.27
C GLU A 88 -17.80 12.84 -11.80
N SER A 89 -17.12 11.90 -12.46
CA SER A 89 -16.92 11.93 -13.90
C SER A 89 -18.20 11.59 -14.66
N SER A 90 -18.47 12.30 -15.77
CA SER A 90 -19.68 12.10 -16.58
C SER A 90 -19.77 10.73 -17.27
N ASN A 91 -18.63 10.05 -17.43
CA ASN A 91 -18.52 8.72 -18.03
C ASN A 91 -17.76 7.82 -17.06
N THR A 92 -18.42 7.38 -15.99
CA THR A 92 -17.83 6.50 -14.99
C THR A 92 -17.38 5.18 -15.62
N ASP A 93 -16.08 4.90 -15.56
CA ASP A 93 -15.55 3.59 -15.90
C ASP A 93 -15.85 2.61 -14.76
N GLN A 94 -16.86 1.76 -14.97
CA GLN A 94 -17.31 0.80 -13.97
C GLN A 94 -16.27 -0.29 -13.65
N GLU A 95 -15.46 -0.69 -14.61
CA GLU A 95 -14.44 -1.71 -14.35
C GLU A 95 -13.34 -1.15 -13.44
N LEU A 96 -12.87 0.07 -13.75
CA LEU A 96 -11.88 0.75 -12.93
C LEU A 96 -12.42 1.08 -11.53
N LEU A 97 -13.69 1.50 -11.44
CA LEU A 97 -14.35 1.81 -10.17
C LEU A 97 -14.43 0.56 -9.28
N GLU A 98 -14.91 -0.57 -9.79
CA GLU A 98 -15.01 -1.81 -9.01
C GLU A 98 -13.63 -2.36 -8.63
N ALA A 99 -12.63 -2.26 -9.51
CA ALA A 99 -11.26 -2.67 -9.20
C ALA A 99 -10.67 -1.84 -8.04
N ILE A 100 -10.75 -0.51 -8.10
CA ILE A 100 -10.24 0.37 -7.04
C ILE A 100 -11.02 0.16 -5.75
N LYS A 101 -12.34 -0.05 -5.83
CA LYS A 101 -13.18 -0.31 -4.67
C LYS A 101 -12.77 -1.60 -3.95
N LYS A 102 -12.55 -2.68 -4.69
CA LYS A 102 -12.04 -3.95 -4.13
C LYS A 102 -10.70 -3.72 -3.43
N PHE A 103 -9.73 -3.12 -4.12
CA PHE A 103 -8.39 -2.92 -3.55
C PHE A 103 -8.41 -2.03 -2.32
N ARG A 104 -9.25 -1.00 -2.30
CA ARG A 104 -9.47 -0.16 -1.11
C ARG A 104 -10.02 -0.94 0.07
N ASP A 105 -10.93 -1.88 -0.17
CA ASP A 105 -11.46 -2.75 0.88
C ASP A 105 -10.39 -3.73 1.40
N ASP A 106 -9.58 -4.30 0.48
CA ASP A 106 -8.44 -5.17 0.83
C ASP A 106 -7.39 -4.41 1.66
N GLU A 107 -7.00 -3.18 1.27
CA GLU A 107 -6.05 -2.36 2.05
C GLU A 107 -6.61 -1.94 3.42
N GLN A 108 -7.93 -1.75 3.53
CA GLN A 108 -8.54 -1.48 4.83
C GLN A 108 -8.46 -2.72 5.74
N GLU A 109 -8.65 -3.93 5.19
CA GLU A 109 -8.45 -5.16 5.95
C GLU A 109 -6.97 -5.34 6.36
N HIS A 110 -6.03 -5.03 5.46
CA HIS A 110 -4.60 -5.02 5.73
C HIS A 110 -4.24 -4.08 6.89
N HIS A 111 -4.78 -2.86 6.86
CA HIS A 111 -4.65 -1.88 7.93
C HIS A 111 -5.17 -2.43 9.27
N ASP A 112 -6.41 -2.92 9.30
CA ASP A 112 -7.06 -3.39 10.53
C ASP A 112 -6.37 -4.64 11.09
N THR A 113 -5.86 -5.49 10.20
CA THR A 113 -4.99 -6.61 10.53
C THR A 113 -3.71 -6.12 11.21
N GLY A 114 -3.02 -5.13 10.66
CA GLY A 114 -1.80 -4.59 11.26
C GLY A 114 -2.05 -4.03 12.66
N ILE A 115 -3.18 -3.34 12.87
CA ILE A 115 -3.62 -2.90 14.20
C ILE A 115 -3.80 -4.08 15.15
N LYS A 116 -4.52 -5.13 14.72
CA LYS A 116 -4.76 -6.34 15.51
C LYS A 116 -3.47 -7.06 15.91
N TYR A 117 -2.44 -7.03 15.06
CA TYR A 117 -1.13 -7.62 15.32
C TYR A 117 -0.16 -6.67 16.05
N GLY A 118 -0.68 -5.62 16.70
CA GLY A 118 0.08 -4.81 17.63
C GLY A 118 0.94 -3.72 16.99
N ALA A 119 0.56 -3.23 15.80
CA ALA A 119 1.22 -2.08 15.16
C ALA A 119 1.41 -0.89 16.12
N MET A 120 0.39 -0.55 16.90
CA MET A 120 0.42 0.57 17.85
C MET A 120 1.40 0.37 19.02
N GLU A 121 1.87 -0.87 19.22
CA GLU A 121 2.85 -1.21 20.25
C GLU A 121 4.30 -1.14 19.74
N ALA A 122 4.51 -0.73 18.49
CA ALA A 122 5.84 -0.57 17.93
C ALA A 122 6.60 0.57 18.62
N PRO A 123 7.94 0.45 18.80
CA PRO A 123 8.76 1.55 19.28
C PRO A 123 8.62 2.78 18.40
N PHE A 124 8.42 3.94 19.01
CA PHE A 124 8.27 5.23 18.30
C PHE A 124 7.15 5.23 17.24
N TYR A 125 6.07 4.47 17.45
CA TYR A 125 4.96 4.28 16.50
C TYR A 125 4.49 5.57 15.84
N GLU A 126 4.16 6.61 16.61
CA GLU A 126 3.66 7.89 16.09
C GLU A 126 4.65 8.57 15.14
N MET A 127 5.94 8.59 15.52
CA MET A 127 7.00 9.18 14.70
C MET A 127 7.21 8.38 13.42
N LEU A 128 7.32 7.05 13.55
CA LEU A 128 7.51 6.14 12.42
C LEU A 128 6.35 6.28 11.42
N THR A 129 5.11 6.23 11.94
CA THR A 129 3.89 6.37 11.15
C THR A 129 3.83 7.73 10.45
N GLY A 130 4.13 8.82 11.16
CA GLY A 130 4.15 10.16 10.58
C GLY A 130 5.14 10.29 9.41
N VAL A 131 6.37 9.79 9.59
CA VAL A 131 7.41 9.81 8.54
C VAL A 131 7.01 8.97 7.34
N ILE A 132 6.51 7.75 7.55
CA ILE A 132 6.07 6.86 6.47
C ILE A 132 4.91 7.49 5.72
N LYS A 133 3.88 7.98 6.43
CA LYS A 133 2.71 8.62 5.81
C LYS A 133 3.12 9.81 4.95
N PHE A 134 4.01 10.67 5.47
CA PHE A 134 4.53 11.81 4.72
C PHE A 134 5.30 11.38 3.47
N GLY A 135 6.17 10.38 3.60
CA GLY A 135 6.95 9.81 2.48
C GLY A 135 6.05 9.23 1.39
N CYS A 136 5.08 8.40 1.75
CA CYS A 136 4.12 7.79 0.83
C CYS A 136 3.28 8.85 0.10
N LYS A 137 2.72 9.83 0.83
CA LYS A 137 1.94 10.92 0.22
C LYS A 137 2.79 11.71 -0.78
N THR A 138 4.02 12.03 -0.41
CA THR A 138 4.97 12.74 -1.28
C THR A 138 5.30 11.93 -2.53
N ALA A 139 5.57 10.63 -2.39
CA ALA A 139 5.86 9.74 -3.51
C ALA A 139 4.68 9.66 -4.49
N ILE A 140 3.45 9.57 -3.97
CA ILE A 140 2.22 9.57 -4.78
C ILE A 140 2.09 10.88 -5.57
N GLU A 141 2.24 12.04 -4.91
CA GLU A 141 2.09 13.33 -5.59
C GLU A 141 3.15 13.56 -6.67
N ILE A 142 4.41 13.19 -6.40
CA ILE A 142 5.48 13.28 -7.41
C ILE A 142 5.15 12.36 -8.60
N SER A 143 4.74 11.11 -8.34
CA SER A 143 4.49 10.11 -9.38
C SER A 143 3.31 10.43 -10.29
N LYS A 144 2.39 11.31 -9.86
CA LYS A 144 1.31 11.81 -10.73
C LYS A 144 1.80 12.74 -11.83
N VAL A 145 2.97 13.37 -11.63
CA VAL A 145 3.50 14.42 -12.50
C VAL A 145 4.61 13.91 -13.42
N VAL A 146 5.40 12.94 -12.98
CA VAL A 146 6.65 12.50 -13.66
C VAL A 146 6.61 11.07 -14.17
#